data_AF-A0A1Q4G4F1-F1
#
_entry.id   AF-A0A1Q4G4F1-F1
#
_cell.length_a   1.000
_cell.length_b   1.000
_cell.length_c   1.000
_cell.angle_alpha   90.00
_cell.angle_beta   90.00
_cell.angle_gamma   90.00
#
_symmetry.space_group_name_H-M   'P 1'
#
loop_
_entity.id
_entity.type
_entity.pdbx_description
1 polymer ?
#
loop_
_entity_poly.entity_id
_entity_poly.type
_entity_poly.pdbx_seq_one_letter_code
_entity_poly.pdbx_strand_id
1 'polypeptide(L)'
;MNRTTDIITIKSIDQIPTVDEIKSISREIALKIIFEGKTNKQREQVGHYLEHALSGFQVLTHTIEPELNIVKLITDQEIEDQQDFFEQCAKDYRKLGEQLVFLLVDKLELNLNKDFPLDTFNELKRDDRQIGTVAEWRYFIHGFHCGFQHLTTGQCIEVPLAFGLEFGDLDPYFFMKFILSSPGYRPLPIPLFVEYADGLRIINKMTALGKFEEIPSTVPGHTGTVVADREKVEIKYDPNLEKIFGKHIEGIKKKSKFNLWKFLGDRINQRDR
;
A
#
# COMPACT_ATOMS: atom_id res chain seq x y z
N MET A 1 2.15 18.92 -7.00
CA MET A 1 1.94 18.83 -8.46
C MET A 1 0.86 17.81 -8.70
N ASN A 2 -0.10 18.11 -9.59
CA ASN A 2 -1.18 17.20 -9.93
C ASN A 2 -0.80 16.44 -11.21
N ARG A 3 -1.15 15.16 -11.29
CA ARG A 3 -1.01 14.37 -12.52
C ARG A 3 -2.14 14.72 -13.48
N THR A 4 -1.84 14.93 -14.75
CA THR A 4 -2.85 15.06 -15.81
C THR A 4 -3.08 13.71 -16.49
N THR A 5 -4.20 13.57 -17.19
CA THR A 5 -4.50 12.38 -17.98
C THR A 5 -4.61 12.76 -19.44
N ASP A 6 -3.79 12.15 -20.28
CA ASP A 6 -3.95 12.18 -21.72
C ASP A 6 -4.83 11.01 -22.15
N ILE A 7 -5.81 11.27 -22.99
CA ILE A 7 -6.83 10.28 -23.38
C ILE A 7 -6.77 10.10 -24.89
N ILE A 8 -6.52 8.87 -25.31
CA ILE A 8 -6.62 8.46 -26.71
C ILE A 8 -7.74 7.45 -26.87
N THR A 9 -8.51 7.61 -27.94
CA THR A 9 -9.56 6.67 -28.32
C THR A 9 -9.13 5.95 -29.59
N ILE A 10 -9.06 4.63 -29.53
CA ILE A 10 -8.60 3.78 -30.62
C ILE A 10 -9.73 2.96 -31.22
N LYS A 11 -9.75 2.89 -32.55
CA LYS A 11 -10.64 2.08 -33.39
C LYS A 11 -9.89 0.95 -34.10
N SER A 12 -8.56 1.02 -34.11
CA SER A 12 -7.63 -0.05 -34.54
C SER A 12 -6.46 -0.16 -33.58
N ILE A 13 -5.85 -1.34 -33.49
CA ILE A 13 -4.66 -1.62 -32.67
C ILE A 13 -3.43 -0.84 -33.17
N ASP A 14 -3.37 -0.53 -34.47
CA ASP A 14 -2.27 0.25 -35.05
C ASP A 14 -2.25 1.73 -34.59
N GLN A 15 -3.30 2.17 -33.88
CA GLN A 15 -3.37 3.51 -33.29
C GLN A 15 -2.82 3.57 -31.86
N ILE A 16 -2.39 2.43 -31.32
CA ILE A 16 -1.72 2.37 -30.02
C ILE A 16 -0.33 2.99 -30.17
N PRO A 17 0.05 3.96 -29.33
CA PRO A 17 1.40 4.51 -29.33
C PRO A 17 2.43 3.39 -29.15
N THR A 18 3.53 3.51 -29.87
CA THR A 18 4.66 2.60 -29.74
C THR A 18 5.21 2.61 -28.32
N VAL A 19 5.92 1.55 -27.94
CA VAL A 19 6.57 1.44 -26.62
C VAL A 19 7.51 2.63 -26.35
N ASP A 20 8.23 3.10 -27.36
CA ASP A 20 9.17 4.21 -27.21
C ASP A 20 8.44 5.56 -27.04
N GLU A 21 7.33 5.77 -27.74
CA GLU A 21 6.45 6.93 -27.53
C GLU A 21 5.91 6.92 -26.09
N ILE A 22 5.40 5.78 -25.60
CA ILE A 22 4.91 5.67 -24.22
C ILE A 22 6.03 5.93 -23.20
N LYS A 23 7.24 5.40 -23.45
CA LYS A 23 8.40 5.65 -22.58
C LYS A 23 8.79 7.11 -22.49
N SER A 24 8.57 7.87 -23.56
CA SER A 24 8.87 9.31 -23.62
C SER A 24 7.88 10.18 -22.82
N ILE A 25 6.71 9.64 -22.47
CA ILE A 25 5.70 10.36 -21.67
C ILE A 25 6.29 10.73 -20.31
N SER A 26 6.06 11.99 -19.91
CA SER A 26 6.49 12.51 -18.62
C SER A 26 5.71 11.87 -17.48
N ARG A 27 6.31 11.77 -16.29
CA ARG A 27 5.69 11.10 -15.14
C ARG A 27 4.42 11.80 -14.62
N GLU A 28 4.30 13.09 -14.90
CA GLU A 28 3.14 13.94 -14.63
C GLU A 28 1.94 13.63 -15.53
N ILE A 29 2.08 12.77 -16.54
CA ILE A 29 1.02 12.41 -17.48
C ILE A 29 0.69 10.92 -17.33
N ALA A 30 -0.57 10.61 -17.03
CA ALA A 30 -1.14 9.29 -17.19
C ALA A 30 -1.71 9.14 -18.60
N LEU A 31 -1.37 8.07 -19.31
CA LEU A 31 -2.00 7.75 -20.60
C LEU A 31 -3.19 6.82 -20.40
N LYS A 32 -4.37 7.24 -20.85
CA LYS A 32 -5.58 6.41 -20.91
C LYS A 32 -5.89 6.07 -22.36
N ILE A 33 -6.00 4.78 -22.65
CA ILE A 33 -6.35 4.26 -23.97
C ILE A 33 -7.77 3.68 -23.89
N ILE A 34 -8.71 4.25 -24.64
CA ILE A 34 -10.10 3.80 -24.75
C ILE A 34 -10.28 2.98 -26.04
N PHE A 35 -10.74 1.75 -25.92
CA PHE A 35 -10.93 0.81 -27.02
C PHE A 35 -12.36 0.86 -27.54
N GLU A 36 -12.57 1.26 -28.79
CA GLU A 36 -13.89 1.32 -29.40
C GLU A 36 -14.25 0.09 -30.25
N GLY A 37 -15.53 -0.25 -30.22
CA GLY A 37 -16.14 -1.25 -31.09
C GLY A 37 -15.47 -2.61 -30.97
N LYS A 38 -14.98 -3.14 -32.09
CA LYS A 38 -14.42 -4.50 -32.15
C LYS A 38 -13.07 -4.63 -31.42
N THR A 39 -12.36 -3.53 -31.20
CA THR A 39 -11.02 -3.55 -30.58
C THR A 39 -11.04 -3.83 -29.09
N ASN A 40 -12.18 -3.60 -28.41
CA ASN A 40 -12.31 -3.87 -26.97
C ASN A 40 -11.91 -5.31 -26.60
N LYS A 41 -12.18 -6.29 -27.49
CA LYS A 41 -11.83 -7.70 -27.27
C LYS A 41 -10.31 -7.95 -27.15
N GLN A 42 -9.49 -7.01 -27.60
CA GLN A 42 -8.02 -7.10 -27.60
C GLN A 42 -7.38 -6.36 -26.41
N ARG A 43 -8.17 -5.63 -25.62
CA ARG A 43 -7.70 -4.83 -24.48
C ARG A 43 -6.80 -5.61 -23.53
N GLU A 44 -7.22 -6.81 -23.12
CA GLU A 44 -6.46 -7.65 -22.18
C GLU A 44 -5.12 -8.11 -22.77
N GLN A 45 -5.11 -8.51 -24.05
CA GLN A 45 -3.89 -8.94 -24.73
C GLN A 45 -2.89 -7.77 -24.88
N VAL A 46 -3.39 -6.58 -25.23
CA VAL A 46 -2.58 -5.37 -25.30
C VAL A 46 -2.05 -4.98 -23.93
N GLY A 47 -2.90 -5.01 -22.90
CA GLY A 47 -2.52 -4.73 -21.52
C GLY A 47 -1.35 -5.59 -21.06
N HIS A 48 -1.45 -6.91 -21.27
CA HIS A 48 -0.36 -7.84 -20.95
C HIS A 48 0.92 -7.60 -21.76
N TYR A 49 0.80 -7.31 -23.05
CA TYR A 49 1.97 -6.97 -23.88
C TYR A 49 2.70 -5.73 -23.34
N LEU A 50 1.94 -4.66 -23.05
CA LEU A 50 2.50 -3.40 -22.57
C LEU A 50 3.08 -3.55 -21.16
N GLU A 51 2.45 -4.32 -20.27
CA GLU A 51 2.95 -4.62 -18.94
C GLU A 51 4.35 -5.27 -18.99
N HIS A 52 4.56 -6.20 -19.94
CA HIS A 52 5.87 -6.81 -20.17
C HIS A 52 6.88 -5.88 -20.84
N ALA A 53 6.44 -5.00 -21.75
CA ALA A 53 7.33 -4.16 -22.54
C ALA A 53 7.77 -2.86 -21.82
N LEU A 54 6.98 -2.38 -20.85
CA LEU A 54 7.16 -1.09 -20.19
C LEU A 54 7.72 -1.25 -18.76
N SER A 55 9.00 -1.60 -18.66
CA SER A 55 9.70 -1.56 -17.37
C SER A 55 9.66 -0.14 -16.77
N GLY A 56 9.32 -0.03 -15.48
CA GLY A 56 9.16 1.25 -14.78
C GLY A 56 7.79 1.90 -14.95
N PHE A 57 6.83 1.20 -15.56
CA PHE A 57 5.44 1.64 -15.66
C PHE A 57 4.51 0.70 -14.90
N GLN A 58 3.35 1.22 -14.52
CA GLN A 58 2.20 0.41 -14.13
C GLN A 58 1.18 0.48 -15.26
N VAL A 59 0.75 -0.70 -15.72
CA VAL A 59 -0.30 -0.86 -16.74
C VAL A 59 -1.53 -1.45 -16.06
N LEU A 60 -2.62 -0.70 -16.02
CA LEU A 60 -3.87 -1.07 -15.36
C LEU A 60 -4.94 -1.34 -16.42
N THR A 61 -5.34 -2.61 -16.52
CA THR A 61 -6.45 -3.03 -17.38
C THR A 61 -7.75 -2.93 -16.61
N HIS A 62 -8.68 -2.08 -17.07
CA HIS A 62 -9.97 -1.95 -16.41
C HIS A 62 -10.83 -3.19 -16.67
N THR A 63 -11.52 -3.70 -15.65
CA THR A 63 -12.25 -4.98 -15.73
C THR A 63 -13.56 -4.87 -16.50
N ILE A 64 -14.23 -3.73 -16.41
CA ILE A 64 -15.53 -3.46 -17.04
C ILE A 64 -15.34 -2.57 -18.27
N GLU A 65 -15.05 -1.29 -18.05
CA GLU A 65 -14.81 -0.29 -19.08
C GLU A 65 -13.70 -0.68 -20.06
N PRO A 66 -13.84 -0.38 -21.36
CA PRO A 66 -12.91 -0.77 -22.41
C PRO A 66 -11.65 0.11 -22.39
N GLU A 67 -10.98 0.24 -21.25
CA GLU A 67 -9.84 1.15 -21.09
C GLU A 67 -8.59 0.49 -20.48
N LEU A 68 -7.43 1.01 -20.87
CA LEU A 68 -6.15 0.79 -20.22
C LEU A 68 -5.65 2.11 -19.64
N ASN A 69 -5.09 2.09 -18.44
CA ASN A 69 -4.39 3.23 -17.86
C ASN A 69 -2.91 2.88 -17.71
N ILE A 70 -2.03 3.74 -18.21
CA ILE A 70 -0.58 3.53 -18.21
C ILE A 70 0.05 4.71 -17.50
N VAL A 71 0.83 4.43 -16.46
CA VAL A 71 1.46 5.46 -15.62
C VAL A 71 2.92 5.14 -15.41
N LYS A 72 3.77 6.15 -15.58
CA LYS A 72 5.21 6.03 -15.27
C LYS A 72 5.41 6.10 -13.77
N LEU A 73 6.24 5.21 -13.23
CA LEU A 73 6.55 5.15 -11.79
C LEU A 73 7.83 5.93 -11.49
N ILE A 74 8.04 6.24 -10.21
CA ILE A 74 9.32 6.80 -9.73
C ILE A 74 10.49 5.87 -10.10
N THR A 75 11.60 6.44 -10.56
CA THR A 75 12.81 5.71 -10.97
C THR A 75 13.74 5.43 -9.80
N ASP A 76 14.65 4.48 -9.98
CA ASP A 76 15.66 4.16 -8.96
C ASP A 76 16.61 5.33 -8.71
N GLN A 77 17.01 6.06 -9.76
CA GLN A 77 17.87 7.24 -9.64
C GLN A 77 17.17 8.34 -8.85
N GLU A 78 15.89 8.59 -9.15
CA GLU A 78 15.06 9.53 -8.40
C GLU A 78 14.95 9.15 -6.90
N ILE A 79 14.92 7.86 -6.57
CA ILE A 79 14.92 7.39 -5.18
C ILE A 79 16.30 7.59 -4.54
N GLU A 80 17.38 7.23 -5.23
CA GLU A 80 18.75 7.39 -4.75
C GLU A 80 19.10 8.86 -4.47
N ASP A 81 18.71 9.76 -5.38
CA ASP A 81 18.93 11.20 -5.27
C ASP A 81 18.17 11.80 -4.07
N GLN A 82 17.09 11.15 -3.62
CA GLN A 82 16.23 11.58 -2.53
C GLN A 82 16.25 10.61 -1.34
N GLN A 83 17.27 9.77 -1.22
CA GLN A 83 17.31 8.70 -0.22
C GLN A 83 17.20 9.24 1.22
N ASP A 84 17.87 10.36 1.52
CA ASP A 84 17.85 10.97 2.85
C ASP A 84 16.45 11.47 3.22
N PHE A 85 15.69 11.96 2.23
CA PHE A 85 14.30 12.36 2.43
C PHE A 85 13.42 11.14 2.79
N PHE A 86 13.52 10.04 2.04
CA PHE A 86 12.72 8.83 2.31
C PHE A 86 13.13 8.17 3.63
N GLU A 87 14.42 8.19 3.97
CA GLU A 87 14.90 7.72 5.26
C GLU A 87 14.33 8.54 6.42
N GLN A 88 14.34 9.87 6.30
CA GLN A 88 13.74 10.75 7.31
C GLN A 88 12.23 10.52 7.44
N CYS A 89 11.51 10.33 6.32
CA CYS A 89 10.08 10.01 6.35
C CYS A 89 9.80 8.72 7.15
N ALA A 90 10.63 7.69 6.99
CA ALA A 90 10.48 6.44 7.74
C ALA A 90 10.79 6.62 9.24
N LYS A 91 11.80 7.42 9.59
CA LYS A 91 12.12 7.77 10.99
C LYS A 91 10.96 8.52 11.65
N ASP A 92 10.39 9.50 10.94
CA ASP A 92 9.24 10.27 11.41
C ASP A 92 7.99 9.41 11.54
N TYR A 93 7.73 8.52 10.58
CA TYR A 93 6.63 7.55 10.61
C TYR A 93 6.70 6.69 11.87
N ARG A 94 7.85 6.05 12.13
CA ARG A 94 8.08 5.22 13.32
C ARG A 94 7.85 6.02 14.60
N LYS A 95 8.46 7.20 14.69
CA LYS A 95 8.37 8.07 15.89
C LYS A 95 6.94 8.50 16.17
N LEU A 96 6.21 8.95 15.15
CA LEU A 96 4.82 9.37 15.30
C LEU A 96 3.93 8.18 15.65
N GLY A 97 4.13 7.03 15.01
CA GLY A 97 3.36 5.82 15.28
C GLY A 97 3.50 5.39 16.74
N GLU A 98 4.73 5.36 17.25
CA GLU A 98 5.02 5.07 18.66
C GLU A 98 4.34 6.05 19.61
N GLN A 99 4.46 7.36 19.35
CA GLN A 99 3.83 8.40 20.16
C GLN A 99 2.31 8.25 20.22
N LEU A 100 1.66 8.00 19.09
CA LEU A 100 0.20 7.88 19.01
C LEU A 100 -0.32 6.62 19.68
N VAL A 101 0.40 5.49 19.55
CA VAL A 101 0.03 4.24 20.22
C VAL A 101 0.10 4.41 21.73
N PHE A 102 1.19 4.96 22.27
CA PHE A 102 1.30 5.18 23.72
C PHE A 102 0.28 6.21 24.24
N LEU A 103 0.04 7.29 23.49
CA LEU A 103 -1.00 8.25 23.84
C LEU A 103 -2.40 7.59 23.88
N LEU A 104 -2.67 6.67 22.96
CA LEU A 104 -3.93 5.92 22.93
C LEU A 104 -4.04 4.93 24.10
N VAL A 105 -2.94 4.24 24.45
CA VAL A 105 -2.86 3.35 25.62
C VAL A 105 -3.19 4.10 26.90
N ASP A 106 -2.58 5.27 27.11
CA ASP A 106 -2.82 6.11 28.28
C ASP A 106 -4.27 6.62 28.31
N LYS A 107 -4.79 7.08 27.16
CA LYS A 107 -6.15 7.59 27.04
C LYS A 107 -7.22 6.55 27.37
N LEU A 108 -6.98 5.30 27.01
CA LEU A 108 -7.91 4.19 27.20
C LEU A 108 -7.60 3.34 28.43
N GLU A 109 -6.59 3.73 29.22
CA GLU A 109 -6.11 3.04 30.42
C GLU A 109 -5.82 1.55 30.16
N LEU A 110 -5.19 1.25 29.02
CA LEU A 110 -4.91 -0.13 28.61
C LEU A 110 -3.68 -0.69 29.32
N ASN A 111 -3.74 -1.94 29.74
CA ASN A 111 -2.55 -2.70 30.11
C ASN A 111 -1.90 -3.27 28.84
N LEU A 112 -0.99 -2.51 28.24
CA LEU A 112 -0.34 -2.91 26.99
C LEU A 112 0.54 -4.15 27.16
N ASN A 113 0.21 -5.22 26.45
CA ASN A 113 1.10 -6.35 26.25
C ASN A 113 2.22 -5.91 25.29
N LYS A 114 3.37 -5.56 25.84
CA LYS A 114 4.52 -5.03 25.07
C LYS A 114 5.09 -6.03 24.07
N ASP A 115 4.98 -7.33 24.37
CA ASP A 115 5.44 -8.37 23.45
C ASP A 115 4.45 -8.58 22.30
N PHE A 116 3.15 -8.37 22.57
CA PHE A 116 2.06 -8.57 21.61
C PHE A 116 1.02 -7.43 21.64
N PRO A 117 1.36 -6.20 21.21
CA PRO A 117 0.41 -5.07 21.24
C PRO A 117 -0.89 -5.34 20.51
N LEU A 118 -0.83 -6.06 19.39
CA LEU A 118 -2.00 -6.49 18.62
C LEU A 118 -3.06 -7.18 19.50
N ASP A 119 -2.66 -7.98 20.50
CA ASP A 119 -3.61 -8.68 21.37
C ASP A 119 -4.37 -7.70 22.26
N THR A 120 -3.68 -6.76 22.89
CA THR A 120 -4.32 -5.69 23.69
C THR A 120 -5.33 -4.92 22.85
N PHE A 121 -4.98 -4.53 21.63
CA PHE A 121 -5.87 -3.76 20.76
C PHE A 121 -6.98 -4.60 20.12
N ASN A 122 -6.77 -5.91 19.93
CA ASN A 122 -7.80 -6.81 19.42
C ASN A 122 -9.02 -6.90 20.35
N GLU A 123 -8.83 -6.77 21.66
CA GLU A 123 -9.91 -6.74 22.64
C GLU A 123 -10.89 -5.59 22.39
N LEU A 124 -10.42 -4.50 21.79
CA LEU A 124 -11.22 -3.31 21.49
C LEU A 124 -12.08 -3.44 20.23
N LYS A 125 -11.87 -4.44 19.37
CA LYS A 125 -12.56 -4.54 18.05
C LYS A 125 -14.04 -4.90 18.11
N ARG A 126 -14.56 -5.22 19.29
CA ARG A 126 -15.99 -5.48 19.54
C ARG A 126 -16.57 -4.54 20.59
N ASP A 127 -15.82 -3.49 20.89
CA ASP A 127 -16.09 -2.50 21.91
C ASP A 127 -16.32 -1.15 21.21
N ASP A 128 -17.18 -0.31 21.76
CA ASP A 128 -17.41 1.06 21.27
C ASP A 128 -16.11 1.90 21.28
N ARG A 129 -15.11 1.48 22.07
CA ARG A 129 -13.76 2.05 22.12
C ARG A 129 -12.90 1.77 20.88
N GLN A 130 -13.35 0.94 19.92
CA GLN A 130 -12.61 0.63 18.68
C GLN A 130 -12.27 1.89 17.85
N ILE A 131 -13.15 2.88 17.90
CA ILE A 131 -13.04 4.12 17.14
C ILE A 131 -13.27 5.30 18.08
N GLY A 132 -12.49 6.36 17.93
CA GLY A 132 -12.62 7.51 18.81
C GLY A 132 -11.67 8.63 18.48
N THR A 133 -11.38 9.46 19.48
CA THR A 133 -10.40 10.54 19.38
C THR A 133 -9.43 10.48 20.56
N VAL A 134 -8.18 10.80 20.28
CA VAL A 134 -7.12 10.98 21.27
C VAL A 134 -6.32 12.23 20.91
N ALA A 135 -6.30 13.21 21.80
CA ALA A 135 -5.85 14.58 21.50
C ALA A 135 -6.50 15.09 20.19
N GLU A 136 -5.69 15.52 19.22
CA GLU A 136 -6.14 16.03 17.91
C GLU A 136 -6.24 14.95 16.83
N TRP A 137 -6.25 13.67 17.20
CA TRP A 137 -6.27 12.55 16.28
C TRP A 137 -7.54 11.73 16.41
N ARG A 138 -8.24 11.49 15.30
CA ARG A 138 -9.20 10.41 15.21
C ARG A 138 -8.43 9.10 15.06
N TYR A 139 -8.82 8.06 15.80
CA TYR A 139 -8.22 6.73 15.68
C TYR A 139 -9.27 5.69 15.28
N PHE A 140 -8.84 4.63 14.61
CA PHE A 140 -9.65 3.45 14.32
C PHE A 140 -8.79 2.18 14.35
N ILE A 141 -9.15 1.21 15.19
CA ILE A 141 -8.42 -0.06 15.31
C ILE A 141 -9.03 -1.10 14.37
N HIS A 142 -8.25 -1.65 13.44
CA HIS A 142 -8.73 -2.64 12.47
C HIS A 142 -7.61 -3.53 11.93
N GLY A 143 -7.94 -4.74 11.44
CA GLY A 143 -6.94 -5.61 10.82
C GLY A 143 -5.73 -5.85 11.74
N PHE A 144 -4.53 -5.51 11.29
CA PHE A 144 -3.30 -5.56 12.12
C PHE A 144 -2.78 -4.17 12.50
N HIS A 145 -3.62 -3.15 12.41
CA HIS A 145 -3.22 -1.76 12.47
C HIS A 145 -4.13 -0.92 13.38
N CYS A 146 -3.65 0.28 13.69
CA CYS A 146 -4.47 1.38 14.16
C CYS A 146 -4.23 2.60 13.25
N GLY A 147 -5.26 2.98 12.50
CA GLY A 147 -5.24 4.18 11.67
C GLY A 147 -5.49 5.43 12.51
N PHE A 148 -4.69 6.47 12.29
CA PHE A 148 -4.86 7.79 12.87
C PHE A 148 -4.99 8.85 11.80
N GLN A 149 -5.91 9.80 12.00
CA GLN A 149 -6.08 10.98 11.17
C GLN A 149 -6.14 12.24 12.02
N HIS A 150 -5.23 13.18 11.77
CA HIS A 150 -5.21 14.46 12.43
C HIS A 150 -6.44 15.28 12.03
N LEU A 151 -7.19 15.79 13.00
CA LEU A 151 -8.48 16.45 12.79
C LEU A 151 -8.35 17.75 11.98
N THR A 152 -7.30 18.54 12.25
CA THR A 152 -7.05 19.82 11.57
C THR A 152 -6.29 19.68 10.25
N THR A 153 -5.17 18.96 10.22
CA THR A 153 -4.29 18.91 9.04
C THR A 153 -4.69 17.84 8.02
N GLY A 154 -5.49 16.85 8.43
CA GLY A 154 -5.81 15.69 7.60
C GLY A 154 -4.65 14.71 7.41
N GLN A 155 -3.51 14.91 8.10
CA GLN A 155 -2.39 13.97 8.09
C GLN A 155 -2.87 12.59 8.55
N CYS A 156 -2.51 11.56 7.79
CA CYS A 156 -2.88 10.17 8.05
C CYS A 156 -1.63 9.34 8.35
N ILE A 157 -1.72 8.44 9.33
CA ILE A 157 -0.73 7.40 9.59
C ILE A 157 -1.45 6.09 9.96
N GLU A 158 -0.92 4.95 9.53
CA GLU A 158 -1.50 3.64 9.78
C GLU A 158 -0.52 2.78 10.59
N VAL A 159 -0.66 2.73 11.90
CA VAL A 159 0.38 2.14 12.75
C VAL A 159 0.23 0.61 12.83
N PRO A 160 1.26 -0.18 12.46
CA PRO A 160 1.21 -1.64 12.56
C PRO A 160 1.38 -2.10 14.01
N LEU A 161 0.59 -3.10 14.41
CA LEU A 161 0.57 -3.62 15.79
C LEU A 161 1.16 -5.04 15.90
N ALA A 162 1.54 -5.62 14.76
CA ALA A 162 1.99 -7.02 14.64
C ALA A 162 3.52 -7.21 14.75
N PHE A 163 4.27 -6.21 15.23
CA PHE A 163 5.74 -6.23 15.26
C PHE A 163 6.29 -5.92 16.67
N GLY A 164 5.58 -6.34 17.72
CA GLY A 164 5.92 -5.95 19.09
C GLY A 164 5.81 -4.44 19.23
N LEU A 165 6.81 -3.82 19.88
CA LEU A 165 6.90 -2.35 19.99
C LEU A 165 7.53 -1.68 18.76
N GLU A 166 7.75 -2.41 17.66
CA GLU A 166 8.20 -1.79 16.41
C GLU A 166 6.99 -1.27 15.63
N PHE A 167 6.72 0.03 15.78
CA PHE A 167 5.58 0.70 15.14
C PHE A 167 5.95 1.33 13.78
N GLY A 168 7.15 1.06 13.27
CA GLY A 168 7.69 1.66 12.07
C GLY A 168 7.61 0.81 10.80
N ASP A 169 6.86 -0.30 10.78
CA ASP A 169 6.72 -1.13 9.57
C ASP A 169 6.08 -0.33 8.42
N LEU A 170 6.74 -0.37 7.27
CA LEU A 170 6.49 0.47 6.11
C LEU A 170 5.70 -0.32 5.05
N ASP A 171 4.38 -0.40 5.22
CA ASP A 171 3.51 -0.85 4.13
C ASP A 171 3.57 0.15 2.96
N PRO A 172 3.72 -0.30 1.69
CA PRO A 172 3.84 0.58 0.54
C PRO A 172 2.74 1.64 0.41
N TYR A 173 1.49 1.24 0.62
CA TYR A 173 0.35 2.14 0.47
C TYR A 173 0.28 3.13 1.63
N PHE A 174 0.39 2.63 2.87
CA PHE A 174 0.26 3.46 4.05
C PHE A 174 1.43 4.41 4.27
N PHE A 175 2.65 3.97 3.98
CA PHE A 175 3.84 4.83 4.04
C PHE A 175 3.73 6.00 3.06
N MET A 176 3.32 5.72 1.82
CA MET A 176 3.11 6.77 0.82
C MET A 176 1.97 7.71 1.19
N LYS A 177 0.86 7.20 1.75
CA LYS A 177 -0.23 8.02 2.24
C LYS A 177 0.22 8.94 3.38
N PHE A 178 1.10 8.47 4.27
CA PHE A 178 1.71 9.31 5.29
C PHE A 178 2.54 10.44 4.69
N ILE A 179 3.46 10.14 3.76
CA ILE A 179 4.29 11.16 3.09
C ILE A 179 3.40 12.19 2.39
N LEU A 180 2.39 11.75 1.65
CA LEU A 180 1.51 12.63 0.88
C LEU A 180 0.58 13.49 1.76
N SER A 181 0.14 12.97 2.90
CA SER A 181 -0.77 13.69 3.80
C SER A 181 -0.05 14.56 4.83
N SER A 182 1.27 14.42 4.99
CA SER A 182 2.07 15.19 5.94
C SER A 182 2.38 16.60 5.42
N PRO A 183 1.85 17.69 6.03
CA PRO A 183 2.06 19.04 5.54
C PRO A 183 3.53 19.48 5.59
N GLY A 184 4.29 18.98 6.57
CA GLY A 184 5.70 19.33 6.79
C GLY A 184 6.64 18.94 5.65
N TYR A 185 6.22 18.05 4.74
CA TYR A 185 7.01 17.63 3.58
C TYR A 185 6.69 18.42 2.32
N ARG A 186 5.88 19.49 2.40
CA ARG A 186 5.50 20.28 1.22
C ARG A 186 6.39 21.53 1.07
N PRO A 187 6.88 21.83 -0.14
CA PRO A 187 6.77 21.02 -1.37
C PRO A 187 7.61 19.73 -1.28
N LEU A 188 7.13 18.64 -1.89
CA LEU A 188 7.93 17.41 -1.97
C LEU A 188 9.15 17.67 -2.86
N PRO A 189 10.31 17.07 -2.53
CA PRO A 189 11.51 17.19 -3.39
C PRO A 189 11.32 16.49 -4.73
N ILE A 190 10.36 15.57 -4.81
CA ILE A 190 10.04 14.81 -6.00
C ILE A 190 8.53 14.53 -6.10
N PRO A 191 7.92 14.55 -7.31
CA PRO A 191 6.52 14.17 -7.46
C PRO A 191 6.31 12.69 -7.09
N LEU A 192 5.14 12.38 -6.53
CA LEU A 192 4.71 11.03 -6.16
C LEU A 192 3.24 10.88 -6.56
N PHE A 193 2.87 9.81 -7.27
CA PHE A 193 1.57 9.73 -7.92
C PHE A 193 0.82 8.41 -7.72
N VAL A 194 1.53 7.30 -7.56
CA VAL A 194 0.93 5.97 -7.46
C VAL A 194 1.24 5.39 -6.10
N GLU A 195 0.34 5.59 -5.13
CA GLU A 195 0.55 5.28 -3.71
C GLU A 195 1.21 3.91 -3.48
N TYR A 196 0.59 2.82 -3.94
CA TYR A 196 1.18 1.49 -3.71
C TYR A 196 2.45 1.24 -4.54
N ALA A 197 2.44 1.51 -5.85
CA ALA A 197 3.53 1.10 -6.74
C ALA A 197 4.80 1.96 -6.57
N ASP A 198 4.65 3.28 -6.37
CA ASP A 198 5.78 4.15 -6.03
C ASP A 198 6.32 3.79 -4.64
N GLY A 199 5.43 3.56 -3.67
CA GLY A 199 5.82 3.13 -2.32
C GLY A 199 6.63 1.85 -2.30
N LEU A 200 6.19 0.84 -3.07
CA LEU A 200 6.87 -0.44 -3.17
C LEU A 200 8.26 -0.29 -3.79
N ARG A 201 8.39 0.56 -4.82
CA ARG A 201 9.70 0.85 -5.43
C ARG A 201 10.63 1.57 -4.44
N ILE A 202 10.13 2.56 -3.72
CA ILE A 202 10.88 3.28 -2.68
C ILE A 202 11.38 2.29 -1.63
N ILE A 203 10.49 1.48 -1.07
CA ILE A 203 10.86 0.51 -0.03
C ILE A 203 11.91 -0.47 -0.55
N ASN A 204 11.67 -1.12 -1.71
CA ASN A 204 12.61 -2.08 -2.27
C ASN A 204 13.97 -1.47 -2.54
N LYS A 205 14.00 -0.25 -3.09
CA LYS A 205 15.25 0.43 -3.42
C LYS A 205 16.01 0.86 -2.18
N MET A 206 15.32 1.43 -1.19
CA MET A 206 15.91 1.83 0.08
C MET A 206 16.41 0.62 0.89
N THR A 207 15.73 -0.52 0.81
CA THR A 207 16.23 -1.80 1.37
C THR A 207 17.49 -2.26 0.65
N ALA A 208 17.53 -2.20 -0.69
CA ALA A 208 18.72 -2.56 -1.46
C ALA A 208 19.93 -1.64 -1.17
N LEU A 209 19.68 -0.38 -0.80
CA LEU A 209 20.70 0.57 -0.34
C LEU A 209 21.13 0.34 1.12
N GLY A 210 20.51 -0.59 1.83
CA GLY A 210 20.76 -0.85 3.27
C GLY A 210 20.21 0.23 4.20
N LYS A 211 19.39 1.15 3.68
CA LYS A 211 18.75 2.21 4.47
C LYS A 211 17.53 1.69 5.21
N PHE A 212 16.83 0.71 4.63
CA PHE A 212 15.77 -0.06 5.27
C PHE A 212 16.20 -1.52 5.46
N GLU A 213 15.58 -2.22 6.39
CA GLU A 213 15.82 -3.64 6.65
C GLU A 213 14.51 -4.39 6.89
N GLU A 214 14.51 -5.68 6.56
CA GLU A 214 13.38 -6.58 6.83
C GLU A 214 13.40 -7.04 8.29
N ILE A 215 12.22 -7.14 8.91
CA ILE A 215 12.02 -7.64 10.26
C ILE A 215 10.98 -8.76 10.31
N PRO A 216 11.13 -9.73 11.23
CA PRO A 216 10.08 -10.69 11.49
C PRO A 216 8.89 -9.99 12.14
N SER A 217 7.69 -10.54 11.96
CA SER A 217 6.51 -10.12 12.72
C SER A 217 6.21 -11.11 13.85
N THR A 218 5.35 -10.71 14.78
CA THR A 218 4.78 -11.60 15.80
C THR A 218 3.79 -12.61 15.19
N VAL A 219 3.38 -12.41 13.92
CA VAL A 219 2.46 -13.27 13.17
C VAL A 219 3.26 -14.20 12.22
N PRO A 220 3.06 -15.52 12.30
CA PRO A 220 3.80 -16.47 11.46
C PRO A 220 3.62 -16.23 9.96
N GLY A 221 4.73 -16.29 9.22
CA GLY A 221 4.74 -16.14 7.76
C GLY A 221 4.53 -14.70 7.26
N HIS A 222 4.61 -13.71 8.15
CA HIS A 222 4.55 -12.29 7.81
C HIS A 222 5.84 -11.60 8.26
N THR A 223 6.37 -10.75 7.37
CA THR A 223 7.54 -9.90 7.61
C THR A 223 7.19 -8.45 7.30
N GLY A 224 8.01 -7.53 7.79
CA GLY A 224 7.83 -6.10 7.63
C GLY A 224 9.14 -5.45 7.19
N THR A 225 9.08 -4.18 6.80
CA THR A 225 10.27 -3.39 6.44
C THR A 225 10.31 -2.13 7.27
N VAL A 226 11.47 -1.80 7.82
CA VAL A 226 11.66 -0.66 8.73
C VAL A 226 12.95 0.08 8.41
N VAL A 227 13.09 1.31 8.90
CA VAL A 227 14.36 2.05 8.76
C VAL A 227 15.49 1.33 9.52
N ALA A 228 16.64 1.13 8.88
CA ALA A 228 17.74 0.36 9.44
C ALA A 228 18.44 1.11 10.58
N ASP A 229 18.64 2.42 10.42
CA ASP A 229 19.18 3.30 11.46
C ASP A 229 18.08 3.68 12.47
N ARG A 230 17.89 2.80 13.46
CA ARG A 230 16.97 3.01 14.59
C ARG A 230 17.45 2.25 15.83
N GLU A 231 16.88 2.61 16.97
CA GLU A 231 16.92 1.76 18.15
C GLU A 231 16.11 0.48 17.91
N LYS A 232 16.78 -0.66 17.87
CA LYS A 232 16.14 -1.95 17.59
C LYS A 232 15.41 -2.44 18.83
N VAL A 233 14.17 -2.86 18.64
CA VAL A 233 13.38 -3.55 19.65
C VAL A 233 13.36 -5.05 19.37
N GLU A 234 13.34 -5.85 20.42
CA GLU A 234 13.18 -7.30 20.30
C GLU A 234 11.74 -7.63 19.88
N ILE A 235 11.58 -8.43 18.82
CA ILE A 235 10.28 -8.90 18.35
C ILE A 235 10.14 -10.37 18.71
N LYS A 236 9.19 -10.67 19.60
CA LYS A 236 8.93 -12.04 20.04
C LYS A 236 7.96 -12.76 19.11
N TYR A 237 8.14 -14.07 19.05
CA TYR A 237 7.25 -14.97 18.31
C TYR A 237 6.28 -15.64 19.27
N ASP A 238 4.99 -15.70 18.92
CA ASP A 238 4.02 -16.56 19.62
C ASP A 238 3.44 -17.63 18.67
N PRO A 239 3.80 -18.92 18.85
CA PRO A 239 3.22 -20.01 18.08
C PRO A 239 1.71 -20.19 18.30
N ASN A 240 1.12 -19.64 19.36
CA ASN A 240 -0.33 -19.73 19.58
C ASN A 240 -1.12 -18.72 18.73
N LEU A 241 -0.52 -17.59 18.35
CA LEU A 241 -1.08 -16.68 17.35
C LEU A 241 -1.21 -17.36 15.98
N GLU A 242 -0.37 -18.36 15.68
CA GLU A 242 -0.49 -19.22 14.49
C GLU A 242 -1.85 -19.93 14.42
N LYS A 243 -2.39 -20.39 15.55
CA LYS A 243 -3.70 -21.10 15.60
C LYS A 243 -4.87 -20.14 15.43
N ILE A 244 -4.74 -18.91 15.90
CA ILE A 244 -5.78 -17.87 15.82
C ILE A 244 -5.80 -17.27 14.41
N PHE A 245 -4.64 -16.90 13.87
CA PHE A 245 -4.52 -16.30 12.54
C PHE A 245 -4.50 -17.32 11.41
N GLY A 246 -4.02 -18.54 11.63
CA GLY A 246 -4.08 -19.63 10.65
C GLY A 246 -5.51 -19.92 10.21
N LYS A 247 -6.49 -19.91 11.13
CA LYS A 247 -7.91 -20.03 10.80
C LYS A 247 -8.46 -18.82 10.02
N HIS A 248 -7.95 -17.62 10.30
CA HIS A 248 -8.35 -16.39 9.60
C HIS A 248 -7.78 -16.34 8.18
N ILE A 249 -6.50 -16.69 8.01
CA ILE A 249 -5.80 -16.83 6.73
C ILE A 249 -6.42 -17.95 5.89
N GLU A 250 -6.74 -19.10 6.48
CA GLU A 250 -7.52 -20.16 5.80
C GLU A 250 -8.91 -19.69 5.39
N GLY A 251 -9.58 -18.88 6.22
CA GLY A 251 -10.86 -18.27 5.92
C GLY A 251 -10.80 -17.28 4.73
N ILE A 252 -9.76 -16.46 4.68
CA ILE A 252 -9.47 -15.54 3.56
C ILE A 252 -9.13 -16.33 2.30
N LYS A 253 -8.26 -17.35 2.38
CA LYS A 253 -7.94 -18.26 1.26
C LYS A 253 -9.18 -19.02 0.76
N LYS A 254 -10.07 -19.45 1.65
CA LYS A 254 -11.36 -20.08 1.28
C LYS A 254 -12.30 -19.09 0.60
N LYS A 255 -12.43 -17.84 1.09
CA LYS A 255 -13.25 -16.79 0.46
C LYS A 255 -12.69 -16.36 -0.91
N SER A 256 -11.37 -16.24 -1.04
CA SER A 256 -10.67 -15.99 -2.30
C SER A 256 -10.91 -17.11 -3.31
N LYS A 257 -10.78 -18.39 -2.89
CA LYS A 257 -11.15 -19.53 -3.72
C LYS A 257 -12.65 -19.51 -4.07
N PHE A 258 -13.55 -19.27 -3.14
CA PHE A 258 -15.00 -19.20 -3.39
C PHE A 258 -15.37 -18.12 -4.41
N ASN A 259 -14.71 -16.97 -4.38
CA ASN A 259 -14.89 -15.93 -5.39
C ASN A 259 -14.37 -16.37 -6.78
N LEU A 260 -13.26 -17.12 -6.83
CA LEU A 260 -12.75 -17.72 -8.07
C LEU A 260 -13.71 -18.75 -8.68
N TRP A 261 -14.32 -19.61 -7.83
CA TRP A 261 -15.29 -20.63 -8.26
C TRP A 261 -16.62 -20.02 -8.70
N LYS A 262 -17.07 -18.93 -8.08
CA LYS A 262 -18.24 -18.17 -8.55
C LYS A 262 -17.99 -17.56 -9.93
N PHE A 263 -16.78 -17.02 -10.14
CA PHE A 263 -16.35 -16.44 -11.42
C PHE A 263 -16.17 -17.47 -12.56
N LEU A 264 -15.85 -18.73 -12.21
CA LEU A 264 -15.76 -19.84 -13.17
C LEU A 264 -17.12 -20.54 -13.37
N GLY A 265 -17.95 -20.64 -12.34
CA GLY A 265 -19.29 -21.24 -12.40
C GLY A 265 -20.28 -20.42 -13.24
N ASP A 266 -20.18 -19.10 -13.21
CA ASP A 266 -20.99 -18.21 -14.06
C ASP A 266 -20.61 -18.30 -15.55
N ARG A 267 -19.41 -18.81 -15.88
CA ARG A 267 -19.00 -19.07 -17.28
C ARG A 267 -19.43 -20.45 -17.81
N ILE A 268 -19.76 -21.40 -16.94
CA ILE A 268 -20.21 -22.74 -17.37
C ILE A 268 -21.70 -22.71 -17.72
N ASN A 269 -22.51 -21.90 -17.02
CA ASN A 269 -23.96 -21.82 -17.26
C ASN A 269 -24.40 -20.88 -18.40
N GLN A 270 -23.46 -20.25 -19.13
CA GLN A 270 -23.77 -19.44 -20.33
C GLN A 270 -23.41 -20.13 -21.65
N ARG A 271 -23.08 -21.43 -21.64
CA ARG A 271 -22.85 -22.21 -22.87
C ARG A 271 -23.98 -23.14 -23.30
N ASP A 272 -25.07 -23.23 -22.53
CA ASP A 272 -26.24 -24.05 -22.87
C ASP A 272 -27.58 -23.30 -22.72
N ARG A 273 -27.69 -22.10 -23.32
CA ARG A 273 -28.97 -21.46 -23.67
C ARG A 273 -28.84 -20.63 -24.94
#